data_AF-A0A139CX02-F1
#
_entry.id   AF-A0A139CX02-F1
#
_cell.length_a   1.000
_cell.length_b   1.000
_cell.length_c   1.000
_cell.angle_alpha   90.00
_cell.angle_beta   90.00
_cell.angle_gamma   90.00
#
_symmetry.space_group_name_H-M   'P 1'
#
loop_
_entity.id
_entity.type
_entity.pdbx_description
1 polymer ?
#
loop_
_entity_poly.entity_id
_entity_poly.type
_entity_poly.pdbx_seq_one_letter_code
_entity_poly.pdbx_strand_id
1 'polypeptide(L)'
;MKNTITRSFELGDYAIKGAQIDGFSMTLHDREHLSTEVKYVPACCDSFTKDQIEELIQRIMEKASYFMEKLHENIKCNVIFVDFEETGFTPDSDMPSIEVRSLEKLHVIYRFSVEYYI
;
A
#
# COMPACT_ATOMS: atom_id res chain seq x y z
N MET A 1 12.22 22.29 -11.51
CA MET A 1 11.59 20.94 -11.43
C MET A 1 11.40 20.61 -9.95
N LYS A 2 10.16 20.36 -9.51
CA LYS A 2 9.88 19.95 -8.12
C LYS A 2 9.95 18.42 -8.03
N ASN A 3 11.17 17.88 -7.96
CA ASN A 3 11.41 16.44 -7.81
C ASN A 3 11.43 16.06 -6.33
N THR A 4 10.43 16.50 -5.57
CA THR A 4 10.42 16.34 -4.11
C THR A 4 9.00 16.05 -3.66
N ILE A 5 8.83 14.98 -2.89
CA ILE A 5 7.58 14.70 -2.19
C ILE A 5 7.41 15.77 -1.11
N THR A 6 6.59 16.79 -1.37
CA THR A 6 6.29 17.87 -0.40
C THR A 6 5.04 17.61 0.44
N ARG A 7 4.47 16.40 0.35
CA ARG A 7 3.30 15.97 1.12
C ARG A 7 3.79 15.16 2.33
N SER A 8 3.38 15.56 3.53
CA SER A 8 3.50 14.73 4.72
C SER A 8 2.55 13.54 4.58
N PHE A 9 3.06 12.33 4.78
CA PHE A 9 2.22 11.15 4.90
C PHE A 9 1.95 10.88 6.38
N GLU A 10 0.69 10.71 6.72
CA GLU A 10 0.26 10.40 8.06
C GLU A 10 -0.41 9.02 8.10
N LEU A 11 -0.46 8.40 9.28
CA LEU A 11 -1.12 7.12 9.48
C LEU A 11 -2.57 7.11 8.94
N GLY A 12 -3.27 8.25 9.05
CA GLY A 12 -4.63 8.42 8.52
C GLY A 12 -4.74 8.32 7.00
N ASP A 13 -3.69 8.64 6.23
CA ASP A 13 -3.70 8.49 4.78
C ASP A 13 -3.86 7.01 4.37
N TYR A 14 -3.35 6.08 5.19
CA TYR A 14 -3.35 4.63 4.96
C TYR A 14 -4.55 3.92 5.58
N ALA A 15 -5.49 4.65 6.20
CA ALA A 15 -6.69 4.05 6.77
C ALA A 15 -7.60 3.47 5.67
N ILE A 16 -8.10 2.26 5.92
CA ILE A 16 -9.00 1.51 5.03
C ILE A 16 -10.21 1.03 5.82
N LYS A 17 -11.41 1.26 5.29
CA LYS A 17 -12.66 0.83 5.93
C LYS A 17 -12.65 -0.69 6.12
N GLY A 18 -13.10 -1.15 7.29
CA GLY A 18 -13.15 -2.57 7.64
C GLY A 18 -11.85 -3.12 8.26
N ALA A 19 -10.77 -2.33 8.26
CA ALA A 19 -9.51 -2.69 8.88
C ALA A 19 -9.03 -1.60 9.86
N GLN A 20 -8.25 -2.02 10.86
CA GLN A 20 -7.50 -1.15 11.76
C GLN A 20 -6.01 -1.29 11.46
N ILE A 21 -5.24 -0.24 11.73
CA ILE A 21 -3.78 -0.26 11.60
C ILE A 21 -3.20 -0.67 12.95
N ASP A 22 -2.56 -1.85 12.98
CA ASP A 22 -1.87 -2.42 14.15
C ASP A 22 -0.36 -2.13 14.11
N GLY A 23 0.18 -1.79 12.94
CA GLY A 23 1.58 -1.43 12.76
C GLY A 23 1.76 -0.45 11.62
N PHE A 24 2.62 0.55 11.83
CA PHE A 24 2.94 1.58 10.85
C PHE A 24 4.42 1.97 10.99
N SER A 25 5.16 1.93 9.89
CA SER A 25 6.54 2.40 9.84
C SER A 25 6.82 3.08 8.50
N MET A 26 7.70 4.08 8.50
CA MET A 26 8.15 4.75 7.29
C MET A 26 9.67 4.77 7.25
N THR A 27 10.23 4.36 6.12
CA THR A 27 11.67 4.29 5.90
C THR A 27 12.04 5.00 4.61
N LEU A 28 12.82 6.08 4.73
CA LEU A 28 13.46 6.75 3.59
C LEU A 28 14.76 6.02 3.29
N HIS A 29 14.82 5.31 2.17
CA HIS A 29 16.00 4.53 1.78
C HIS A 29 17.07 5.43 1.17
N ASP A 30 16.63 6.35 0.31
CA ASP A 30 17.45 7.37 -0.32
C ASP A 30 16.55 8.56 -0.75
N ARG A 31 17.09 9.50 -1.53
CA ARG A 31 16.33 10.69 -1.96
C ARG A 31 15.18 10.39 -2.93
N GLU A 32 15.18 9.22 -3.55
CA GLU A 32 14.27 8.79 -4.61
C GLU A 32 13.28 7.72 -4.12
N HIS A 33 13.61 6.99 -3.04
CA HIS A 33 12.83 5.84 -2.57
C HIS A 33 12.36 5.98 -1.13
N LEU A 34 11.05 5.90 -0.93
CA LEU A 34 10.39 5.89 0.38
C LEU A 34 9.51 4.63 0.49
N SER A 35 9.61 3.89 1.60
CA SER A 35 8.71 2.77 1.89
C SER A 35 7.87 3.05 3.14
N THR A 36 6.59 2.74 3.05
CA THR A 36 5.66 2.77 4.19
C THR A 36 5.14 1.36 4.43
N GLU A 37 5.48 0.80 5.58
CA GLU A 37 4.99 -0.50 6.04
C GLU A 37 3.70 -0.29 6.84
N VAL A 38 2.65 -1.03 6.51
CA VAL A 38 1.36 -0.99 7.20
C VAL A 38 0.88 -2.41 7.48
N LYS A 39 0.44 -2.63 8.71
CA LYS A 39 -0.14 -3.90 9.16
C LYS A 39 -1.60 -3.69 9.50
N TYR A 40 -2.47 -4.34 8.75
CA TYR A 40 -3.91 -4.28 8.91
C TYR A 40 -4.43 -5.46 9.70
N VAL A 41 -5.35 -5.23 10.63
CA VAL A 41 -6.12 -6.26 11.35
C VAL A 41 -7.62 -5.97 11.20
N PRO A 42 -8.51 -6.97 11.32
CA PRO A 42 -9.94 -6.74 11.17
C PRO A 42 -10.47 -5.83 12.29
N ALA A 43 -11.43 -4.97 11.97
CA ALA A 43 -11.97 -4.03 12.96
C ALA A 43 -12.97 -4.66 13.94
N CYS A 44 -13.54 -5.82 13.62
CA CYS A 44 -14.67 -6.41 14.35
C CYS A 44 -14.52 -7.91 14.69
N CYS A 45 -13.41 -8.54 14.33
CA CYS A 45 -13.18 -9.97 14.51
C CYS A 45 -11.67 -10.29 14.62
N ASP A 46 -11.35 -11.52 15.00
CA ASP A 46 -9.97 -11.95 15.27
C ASP A 46 -9.14 -12.21 14.00
N SER A 47 -9.81 -12.50 12.87
CA SER A 47 -9.15 -12.75 11.58
C SER A 47 -10.00 -12.29 10.41
N PHE A 48 -9.36 -11.92 9.30
CA PHE A 48 -10.04 -11.68 8.04
C PHE A 48 -10.45 -13.00 7.41
N THR A 49 -11.68 -13.05 6.90
CA THR A 49 -12.09 -14.10 5.96
C THR A 49 -11.40 -13.90 4.61
N LYS A 50 -11.43 -14.92 3.76
CA LYS A 50 -10.94 -14.82 2.38
C LYS A 50 -11.54 -13.62 1.63
N ASP A 51 -12.87 -13.50 1.67
CA ASP A 51 -13.60 -12.41 1.00
C ASP A 51 -13.19 -11.02 1.54
N GLN A 52 -12.94 -10.91 2.85
CA GLN A 52 -12.47 -9.67 3.46
C GLN A 52 -11.05 -9.31 3.02
N ILE A 53 -10.18 -10.29 2.84
CA ILE A 53 -8.84 -10.05 2.29
C ILE A 53 -8.93 -9.62 0.82
N GLU A 54 -9.76 -10.26 -0.01
CA GLU A 54 -9.96 -9.86 -1.40
C GLU A 54 -10.43 -8.40 -1.50
N GLU A 55 -11.43 -8.03 -0.71
CA GLU A 55 -11.93 -6.65 -0.62
C GLU A 55 -10.84 -5.68 -0.11
N LEU A 56 -10.04 -6.11 0.87
CA LEU A 56 -8.96 -5.29 1.43
C LEU A 56 -7.83 -5.07 0.42
N ILE A 57 -7.41 -6.10 -0.32
CA ILE A 57 -6.43 -6.00 -1.42
C ILE A 57 -6.93 -4.98 -2.44
N GLN A 58 -8.18 -5.07 -2.89
CA GLN A 58 -8.74 -4.12 -3.83
C GLN A 58 -8.67 -2.68 -3.30
N ARG A 59 -9.07 -2.45 -2.05
CA ARG A 59 -9.02 -1.11 -1.42
C ARG A 59 -7.61 -0.56 -1.26
N ILE A 60 -6.64 -1.44 -1.00
CA ILE A 60 -5.21 -1.07 -0.93
C ILE A 60 -4.73 -0.62 -2.30
N MET A 61 -5.11 -1.32 -3.36
CA MET A 61 -4.77 -0.95 -4.73
C MET A 61 -5.40 0.39 -5.11
N GLU A 62 -6.70 0.59 -4.83
CA GLU A 62 -7.39 1.88 -5.03
C GLU A 62 -6.70 3.02 -4.26
N LYS A 63 -6.22 2.75 -3.04
CA LYS A 63 -5.48 3.71 -2.23
C LYS A 63 -4.14 4.08 -2.88
N ALA A 64 -3.42 3.12 -3.43
CA ALA A 64 -2.18 3.36 -4.13
C ALA A 64 -2.41 4.17 -5.42
N SER A 65 -3.48 3.89 -6.18
CA SER A 65 -3.91 4.73 -7.32
C SER A 65 -4.18 6.16 -6.86
N TYR A 66 -4.93 6.34 -5.77
CA TYR A 66 -5.20 7.66 -5.19
C TYR A 66 -3.92 8.42 -4.83
N PHE A 67 -2.90 7.73 -4.30
CA PHE A 67 -1.61 8.37 -4.05
C PHE A 67 -0.94 8.84 -5.34
N MET A 68 -0.92 8.01 -6.39
CA MET A 68 -0.35 8.42 -7.68
C MET A 68 -1.08 9.62 -8.30
N GLU A 69 -2.40 9.69 -8.19
CA GLU A 69 -3.20 10.83 -8.67
C GLU A 69 -2.94 12.14 -7.90
N LYS A 70 -2.58 12.05 -6.61
CA LYS A 70 -2.38 13.21 -5.74
C LYS A 70 -0.94 13.67 -5.64
N LEU A 71 0.00 12.84 -6.06
CA LEU A 71 1.42 13.16 -6.10
C LEU A 71 1.81 13.71 -7.47
N HIS A 72 3.05 14.15 -7.61
CA HIS A 72 3.57 14.58 -8.90
C HIS A 72 3.61 13.37 -9.86
N GLU A 73 3.38 13.59 -11.15
CA GLU A 73 3.26 12.53 -12.18
C GLU A 73 4.47 11.59 -12.28
N ASN A 74 5.62 12.08 -11.81
CA ASN A 74 6.88 11.34 -11.79
C ASN A 74 7.09 10.55 -10.50
N ILE A 75 6.11 10.49 -9.60
CA ILE A 75 6.15 9.65 -8.41
C ILE A 75 5.26 8.43 -8.67
N LYS A 76 5.85 7.25 -8.60
CA LYS A 76 5.12 5.97 -8.62
C LYS A 76 4.87 5.47 -7.21
N CYS A 77 3.84 4.65 -7.05
CA CYS A 77 3.50 3.98 -5.80
C CYS A 77 3.21 2.51 -6.11
N ASN A 78 4.12 1.63 -5.72
CA ASN A 78 3.95 0.18 -5.84
C ASN A 78 3.50 -0.41 -4.50
N VAL A 79 2.67 -1.43 -4.53
CA VAL A 79 2.18 -2.13 -3.34
C VAL A 79 2.78 -3.52 -3.30
N ILE A 80 3.33 -3.93 -2.16
CA ILE A 80 3.81 -5.31 -1.94
C ILE A 80 2.97 -5.91 -0.83
N PHE A 81 2.36 -7.07 -1.09
CA PHE A 81 1.65 -7.84 -0.07
C PHE A 81 2.58 -8.94 0.46
N VAL A 82 3.14 -8.70 1.65
CA VAL A 82 4.23 -9.54 2.21
C VAL A 82 3.73 -10.96 2.52
N ASP A 83 2.47 -11.11 2.92
CA ASP A 83 1.89 -12.42 3.24
C ASP A 83 1.63 -13.33 2.02
N PHE A 84 1.80 -12.80 0.81
CA PHE A 84 1.56 -13.49 -0.47
C PHE A 84 2.83 -13.54 -1.33
N GLU A 85 3.93 -14.00 -0.73
CA GLU A 85 5.23 -14.19 -1.40
C GLU A 85 5.82 -12.89 -2.01
N GLU A 86 5.61 -11.76 -1.35
CA GLU A 86 6.11 -10.44 -1.79
C GLU A 86 5.74 -10.08 -3.23
N THR A 87 4.52 -10.42 -3.64
CA THR A 87 4.03 -10.02 -4.94
C THR A 87 3.83 -8.48 -4.95
N GLY A 88 4.60 -7.82 -5.83
CA GLY A 88 4.58 -6.37 -6.00
C GLY A 88 3.66 -5.98 -7.16
N PHE A 89 2.82 -4.96 -6.94
CA PHE A 89 1.80 -4.52 -7.86
C PHE A 89 1.87 -3.03 -8.11
N THR A 90 1.67 -2.65 -9.36
CA THR A 90 1.41 -1.27 -9.76
C THR A 90 -0.10 -1.06 -9.80
N PRO A 91 -0.63 0.09 -9.37
CA PRO A 91 -2.07 0.31 -9.36
C PRO A 91 -2.72 0.35 -10.76
N ASP A 92 -1.90 0.45 -11.81
CA ASP A 92 -2.30 0.38 -13.21
C ASP A 92 -2.36 -1.06 -13.78
N SER A 93 -1.99 -2.09 -12.99
CA SER A 93 -2.08 -3.49 -13.41
C SER A 93 -3.40 -4.13 -13.03
N ASP A 94 -3.78 -5.20 -13.73
CA ASP A 94 -4.89 -6.07 -13.31
C ASP A 94 -4.70 -6.58 -11.87
N MET A 95 -5.82 -6.93 -11.23
CA MET A 95 -5.80 -7.43 -9.86
C MET A 95 -4.84 -8.63 -9.77
N PRO A 96 -3.93 -8.65 -8.78
CA PRO A 96 -3.13 -9.82 -8.47
C PRO A 96 -3.87 -11.17 -8.62
N SER A 97 -3.29 -12.13 -9.33
CA SER A 97 -3.68 -13.53 -9.18
C SER A 97 -3.07 -14.09 -7.88
N ILE A 98 -3.54 -13.59 -6.73
CA ILE A 98 -3.14 -14.06 -5.40
C ILE A 98 -4.07 -15.19 -4.97
N GLU A 99 -3.50 -16.30 -4.49
CA GLU A 99 -4.28 -17.33 -3.81
C GLU A 99 -4.64 -16.84 -2.41
N VAL A 100 -5.81 -16.20 -2.31
CA VAL A 100 -6.26 -15.60 -1.05
C VAL A 100 -6.68 -16.67 -0.03
N ARG A 101 -6.21 -16.49 1.20
CA ARG A 101 -6.55 -17.29 2.39
C ARG A 101 -6.95 -16.36 3.54
N SER A 102 -7.61 -16.90 4.55
CA SER A 102 -7.87 -16.17 5.80
C SER A 102 -6.56 -15.81 6.49
N LEU A 103 -6.48 -14.61 7.05
CA LEU A 103 -5.31 -14.09 7.76
C LEU A 103 -5.73 -13.32 9.01
N GLU A 104 -5.01 -13.48 10.11
CA GLU A 104 -5.18 -12.63 11.31
C GLU A 104 -4.78 -11.18 11.04
N LYS A 105 -3.84 -10.99 10.11
CA LYS A 105 -3.20 -9.72 9.80
C LYS A 105 -2.75 -9.71 8.35
N LEU A 106 -2.86 -8.56 7.68
CA LEU A 106 -2.31 -8.33 6.36
C LEU A 106 -1.20 -7.28 6.43
N HIS A 107 -0.02 -7.65 5.97
CA HIS A 107 1.18 -6.84 5.94
C HIS A 107 1.44 -6.32 4.51
N VAL A 108 1.49 -5.00 4.41
CA VAL A 108 1.54 -4.26 3.15
C VAL A 108 2.70 -3.28 3.18
N ILE A 109 3.45 -3.19 2.08
CA ILE A 109 4.46 -2.14 1.88
C ILE A 109 4.04 -1.29 0.68
N TYR A 110 3.84 0.01 0.93
CA TYR A 110 3.73 1.02 -0.12
C TYR A 110 5.12 1.54 -0.44
N ARG A 111 5.60 1.34 -1.67
CA ARG A 111 6.91 1.78 -2.13
C ARG A 111 6.74 2.94 -3.11
N PHE A 112 7.12 4.13 -2.67
CA PHE A 112 7.15 5.33 -3.48
C PHE A 112 8.52 5.47 -4.15
N SER A 113 8.53 5.78 -5.44
CA SER A 113 9.76 6.03 -6.20
C SER A 113 9.63 7.25 -7.12
N VAL A 114 10.68 8.05 -7.20
CA VAL A 114 10.77 9.17 -8.16
C VAL A 114 11.37 8.68 -9.48
N GLU A 115 10.62 8.79 -10.56
CA GLU A 115 11.09 8.55 -11.93
C GLU A 115 11.64 9.85 -12.55
N TYR A 116 12.72 9.73 -13.32
CA TYR A 116 13.25 10.82 -14.14
C TYR A 116 13.06 10.47 -15.61
N TYR A 117 12.25 11.26 -16.31
CA TYR A 117 12.23 11.25 -17.77
C TYR A 117 13.38 12.14 -18.25
N ILE A 118 14.40 11.53 -18.86
CA ILE A 118 15.54 12.21 -19.49
C ILE A 118 15.17 12.55 -20.93
#